data_AF-A0A6J2TWX0-F1
#
_entry.id   AF-A0A6J2TWX0-F1
#
_cell.length_a   1.000
_cell.length_b   1.000
_cell.length_c   1.000
_cell.angle_alpha   90.00
_cell.angle_beta   90.00
_cell.angle_gamma   90.00
#
_symmetry.space_group_name_H-M   'P 1'
#
loop_
_entity.id
_entity.type
_entity.pdbx_description
1 polymer ?
#
loop_
_entity_poly.entity_id
_entity_poly.type
_entity_poly.pdbx_seq_one_letter_code
_entity_poly.pdbx_strand_id
1 'polypeptide(L)'
;MSMRGGFVRLTLLVLGALFVVLLVLGTVQRDGQSLQTQLTDVSHATRTRLRQPPHTTTPPQEPMDKELVQQLEQELPEVDYSFWYLQAKPNHLRLNGTCARYPDPLELQLHNIYWQTFLNANVTFRLFAAYLDNRVAVKEAVVRVLGTADQIGDAFPRTYCQLWYDNNRRPTIVEVSEFVSVWHYSWDHTPHLNYPHLISCPLPEKTAAIPRTVSLVRQPCDQAVNSLRVHYEQPASTTATPPPSGDKLRFGVCVKGFDFPYIDLSERLIEWFELQRLFGASRIYAYMYDVHPKVQRVLDYYQRTGYLQLRPITMANGMPRLRHYQHMLLQERVKVKRLNELIPYNDCFYRNMYRHDYILNVDVDEVIVPLGKQRDWHDVVTGALNPPSAKCADGYAEMCFFNAYFTNVVPEPHNHEQLEADDELYVLQHTMRLANYSLPGRATKCFHNTRYSVALHNHYTLKWLPPVCRTRLMETELAHMQHYREPDNNYTMDNLVEDRSVWKYATKLRQQVEYVWLHMEDANEQMELEEQKALHELVEEEAEQEKMEEEVEEESQIAQS
;
A
#
# COMPACT_ATOMS: atom_id res chain seq x y z
N MET A 1 29.34 -19.32 87.61
CA MET A 1 30.80 -19.41 87.34
C MET A 1 30.94 -20.08 85.98
N SER A 2 31.47 -19.52 84.89
CA SER A 2 32.42 -18.42 84.69
C SER A 2 32.05 -17.67 83.40
N MET A 3 31.46 -16.46 83.51
CA MET A 3 31.25 -15.50 82.42
C MET A 3 32.57 -14.78 82.04
N ARG A 4 33.66 -15.53 81.88
CA ARG A 4 34.97 -14.99 81.45
C ARG A 4 35.54 -15.63 80.18
N GLY A 5 34.92 -16.70 79.65
CA GLY A 5 35.37 -17.36 78.41
C GLY A 5 34.76 -16.79 77.10
N GLY A 6 33.54 -16.24 77.16
CA GLY A 6 32.84 -15.73 75.97
C GLY A 6 33.29 -14.34 75.54
N PHE A 7 33.64 -13.47 76.49
CA PHE A 7 34.07 -12.11 76.20
C PHE A 7 35.46 -12.08 75.54
N VAL A 8 36.39 -12.93 75.98
CA VAL A 8 37.75 -13.02 75.39
C VAL A 8 37.72 -13.53 73.94
N ARG A 9 36.82 -14.45 73.60
CA ARG A 9 36.67 -14.95 72.22
C ARG A 9 36.07 -13.90 71.28
N LEU A 10 35.13 -13.08 71.76
CA LEU A 10 34.54 -12.01 70.96
C LEU A 10 35.53 -10.86 70.74
N THR A 11 36.32 -10.48 71.76
CA THR A 11 37.34 -9.43 71.62
C THR A 11 38.46 -9.85 70.66
N LEU A 12 38.87 -11.12 70.66
CA LEU A 12 39.86 -11.64 69.71
C LEU A 12 39.35 -11.67 68.26
N LEU A 13 38.06 -11.98 68.04
CA LEU A 13 37.44 -11.96 66.71
C LEU A 13 37.29 -10.53 66.16
N VAL A 14 36.91 -9.57 67.01
CA VAL A 14 36.78 -8.16 66.61
C VAL A 14 38.14 -7.52 66.33
N LEU A 15 39.17 -7.82 67.13
CA LEU A 15 40.55 -7.36 66.86
C LEU A 15 41.14 -8.02 65.61
N GLY A 16 40.86 -9.31 65.38
CA GLY A 16 41.25 -10.00 64.15
C GLY A 16 40.62 -9.40 62.90
N ALA A 17 39.33 -9.08 62.95
CA ALA A 17 38.62 -8.43 61.84
C ALA A 17 39.14 -7.01 61.55
N LEU A 18 39.41 -6.22 62.59
CA LEU A 18 40.00 -4.87 62.44
C LEU A 18 41.43 -4.93 61.87
N PHE A 19 42.23 -5.93 62.24
CA PHE A 19 43.57 -6.11 61.70
C PHE A 19 43.55 -6.51 60.21
N VAL A 20 42.60 -7.36 59.79
CA VAL A 20 42.40 -7.71 58.38
C VAL A 20 41.94 -6.49 57.56
N VAL A 21 41.01 -5.68 58.08
CA VAL A 21 40.55 -4.46 57.39
C VAL A 21 41.69 -3.43 57.27
N LEU A 22 42.52 -3.26 58.31
CA LEU A 22 43.69 -2.38 58.26
C LEU A 22 44.79 -2.89 57.32
N LEU A 23 44.97 -4.21 57.21
CA LEU A 23 45.87 -4.81 56.21
C LEU A 23 45.37 -4.56 54.79
N VAL A 24 44.07 -4.76 54.52
CA VAL A 24 43.46 -4.52 53.20
C VAL A 24 43.52 -3.04 52.82
N LEU A 25 43.24 -2.13 53.77
CA LEU A 25 43.37 -0.69 53.50
C LEU A 25 44.83 -0.28 53.28
N GLY A 26 45.78 -0.88 54.01
CA GLY A 26 47.22 -0.65 53.80
C GLY A 26 47.76 -1.18 52.47
N THR A 27 47.23 -2.30 51.95
CA THR A 27 47.61 -2.82 50.63
C THR A 27 46.98 -2.01 49.50
N VAL A 28 45.73 -1.58 49.63
CA VAL A 28 45.05 -0.73 48.63
C VAL A 28 45.71 0.66 48.52
N GLN A 29 46.18 1.24 49.64
CA GLN A 29 46.89 2.52 49.61
C GLN A 29 48.32 2.41 49.05
N ARG A 30 48.99 1.25 49.19
CA ARG A 30 50.32 0.99 48.58
C ARG A 30 50.23 0.72 47.08
N ASP A 31 49.20 0.03 46.62
CA ASP A 31 48.99 -0.22 45.18
C ASP A 31 48.53 1.05 44.44
N GLY A 32 47.75 1.92 45.08
CA GLY A 32 47.35 3.22 44.52
C GLY A 32 48.51 4.21 44.29
N GLN A 33 49.53 4.21 45.16
CA GLN A 33 50.71 5.07 44.99
C GLN A 33 51.76 4.48 44.03
N SER A 34 51.84 3.16 43.89
CA SER A 34 52.72 2.51 42.90
C SER A 34 52.23 2.72 41.46
N LEU A 35 50.91 2.63 41.23
CA LEU A 35 50.30 2.77 39.90
C LEU A 35 50.41 4.21 39.35
N GLN A 36 50.31 5.22 40.21
CA GLN A 36 50.38 6.63 39.79
C GLN A 36 51.81 7.11 39.47
N THR A 37 52.82 6.39 39.97
CA THR A 37 54.24 6.66 39.69
C THR A 37 54.73 5.96 38.42
N GLN A 38 54.12 4.83 38.01
CA GLN A 38 54.42 4.20 36.72
C GLN A 38 53.67 4.83 35.52
N LEU A 39 52.49 5.40 35.73
CA LEU A 39 51.74 6.11 34.68
C LEU A 39 52.37 7.47 34.29
N THR A 40 53.17 8.08 35.17
CA THR A 40 53.84 9.35 34.88
C THR A 40 55.18 9.17 34.14
N ASP A 41 55.88 8.04 34.32
CA ASP A 41 57.17 7.78 33.66
C ASP A 41 57.04 7.25 32.21
N VAL A 42 55.94 6.54 31.89
CA VAL A 42 55.62 6.12 30.50
C VAL A 42 55.18 7.31 29.63
N SER A 43 54.65 8.37 30.25
CA SER A 43 54.19 9.58 29.55
C SER A 43 55.34 10.48 29.05
N HIS A 44 56.55 10.36 29.61
CA HIS A 44 57.71 11.16 29.23
C HIS A 44 58.71 10.46 28.30
N ALA A 45 58.73 9.12 28.24
CA ALA A 45 59.62 8.37 27.34
C ALA A 45 59.06 8.18 25.92
N THR A 46 57.74 8.32 25.72
CA THR A 46 57.09 8.08 24.40
C THR A 46 56.95 9.34 23.54
N ARG A 47 57.53 10.48 23.97
CA ARG A 47 57.36 11.77 23.28
C ARG A 47 58.44 12.09 22.22
N THR A 48 59.31 11.13 21.88
CA THR A 48 60.42 11.38 20.93
C THR A 48 60.73 10.25 19.95
N ARG A 49 59.72 9.51 19.46
CA ARG A 49 59.91 8.67 18.26
C ARG A 49 58.63 8.61 17.42
N LEU A 50 58.82 8.84 16.12
CA LEU A 50 57.87 8.70 15.01
C LEU A 50 56.80 9.80 14.88
N ARG A 51 57.24 10.96 14.37
CA ARG A 51 56.39 11.75 13.45
C ARG A 51 56.19 10.92 12.18
N GLN A 52 55.14 10.11 12.14
CA GLN A 52 54.49 9.79 10.87
C GLN A 52 53.54 10.96 10.53
N PRO A 53 53.36 11.33 9.25
CA PRO A 53 52.29 12.24 8.88
C PRO A 53 50.97 11.65 9.40
N PRO A 54 50.02 12.45 9.89
CA PRO A 54 48.74 11.91 10.33
C PRO A 54 48.16 11.16 9.14
N HIS A 55 48.06 9.83 9.25
CA HIS A 55 47.03 9.12 8.51
C HIS A 55 45.74 9.80 8.95
N THR A 56 45.11 10.51 8.04
CA THR A 56 43.71 10.88 8.14
C THR A 56 42.95 9.56 8.24
N THR A 57 42.88 8.99 9.44
CA THR A 57 41.75 8.16 9.83
C THR A 57 40.58 9.14 9.86
N THR A 58 39.92 9.26 8.72
CA THR A 58 38.50 9.60 8.72
C THR A 58 37.88 8.73 9.81
N PRO A 59 37.18 9.31 10.81
CA PRO A 59 36.34 8.50 11.69
C PRO A 59 35.52 7.56 10.81
N PRO A 60 35.25 6.31 11.20
CA PRO A 60 34.23 5.53 10.52
C PRO A 60 32.96 6.38 10.53
N GLN A 61 32.70 6.98 9.38
CA GLN A 61 31.56 7.82 9.15
C GLN A 61 30.64 6.87 8.42
N GLU A 62 29.59 6.38 9.09
CA GLU A 62 28.59 5.52 8.45
C GLU A 62 28.17 6.19 7.15
N PRO A 63 28.61 5.69 5.98
CA PRO A 63 28.09 6.20 4.74
C PRO A 63 26.69 5.62 4.67
N MET A 64 25.66 6.42 4.98
CA MET A 64 24.28 5.97 4.75
C MET A 64 24.15 5.61 3.26
N ASP A 65 24.13 4.29 3.03
CA ASP A 65 24.31 3.62 1.75
C ASP A 65 23.11 3.91 0.83
N LYS A 66 23.32 3.87 -0.49
CA LYS A 66 22.22 3.83 -1.46
C LYS A 66 21.23 2.72 -1.12
N GLU A 67 21.71 1.63 -0.55
CA GLU A 67 20.89 0.53 -0.04
C GLU A 67 19.95 0.97 1.08
N LEU A 68 20.41 1.73 2.07
CA LEU A 68 19.56 2.26 3.14
C LEU A 68 18.47 3.20 2.59
N VAL A 69 18.80 4.04 1.59
CA VAL A 69 17.79 4.88 0.92
C VAL A 69 16.73 4.01 0.24
N GLN A 70 17.13 2.92 -0.40
CA GLN A 70 16.17 1.99 -1.02
C GLN A 70 15.30 1.27 0.02
N GLN A 71 15.88 0.80 1.12
CA GLN A 71 15.15 0.19 2.23
C GLN A 71 14.11 1.17 2.81
N LEU A 72 14.52 2.42 3.07
CA LEU A 72 13.61 3.46 3.56
C LEU A 72 12.45 3.75 2.59
N GLU A 73 12.69 3.69 1.27
CA GLU A 73 11.62 3.85 0.28
C GLU A 73 10.69 2.64 0.18
N GLN A 74 11.15 1.44 0.57
CA GLN A 74 10.28 0.27 0.69
C GLN A 74 9.41 0.36 1.95
N GLU A 75 9.98 0.83 3.06
CA GLU A 75 9.28 1.01 4.33
C GLU A 75 8.30 2.19 4.31
N LEU A 76 8.69 3.32 3.70
CA LEU A 76 7.92 4.56 3.64
C LEU A 76 7.74 5.01 2.17
N PRO A 77 6.94 4.28 1.37
CA PRO A 77 6.86 4.45 -0.08
C PRO A 77 6.31 5.81 -0.55
N GLU A 78 5.65 6.54 0.36
CA GLU A 78 5.06 7.85 0.10
C GLU A 78 6.02 9.01 0.43
N VAL A 79 7.23 8.71 0.94
CA VAL A 79 8.30 9.68 1.19
C VAL A 79 9.41 9.49 0.16
N ASP A 80 9.76 10.55 -0.59
CA ASP A 80 10.84 10.49 -1.58
C ASP A 80 12.22 10.69 -0.91
N TYR A 81 12.72 9.65 -0.24
CA TYR A 81 14.02 9.68 0.45
C TYR A 81 15.19 9.89 -0.50
N SER A 82 15.15 9.31 -1.71
CA SER A 82 16.16 9.56 -2.75
C SER A 82 16.24 11.04 -3.11
N PHE A 83 15.09 11.68 -3.35
CA PHE A 83 15.07 13.12 -3.64
C PHE A 83 15.61 13.95 -2.47
N TRP A 84 15.21 13.63 -1.24
CA TRP A 84 15.72 14.34 -0.06
C TRP A 84 17.23 14.20 0.08
N TYR A 85 17.74 12.96 0.04
CA TYR A 85 19.13 12.65 0.30
C TYR A 85 20.06 13.18 -0.80
N LEU A 86 19.70 12.95 -2.07
CA LEU A 86 20.56 13.28 -3.21
C LEU A 86 20.46 14.75 -3.62
N GLN A 87 19.31 15.40 -3.39
CA GLN A 87 19.08 16.76 -3.85
C GLN A 87 18.72 17.72 -2.73
N ALA A 88 17.72 17.40 -1.89
CA ALA A 88 17.15 18.40 -0.99
C ALA A 88 18.10 18.84 0.14
N LYS A 89 18.67 17.85 0.83
CA LYS A 89 19.57 18.05 1.98
C LYS A 89 20.90 18.70 1.57
N PRO A 90 21.63 18.25 0.53
CA PRO A 90 22.91 18.85 0.16
C PRO A 90 22.77 20.28 -0.40
N ASN A 91 21.66 20.58 -1.08
CA ASN A 91 21.43 21.90 -1.69
C ASN A 91 20.66 22.87 -0.80
N HIS A 92 20.26 22.45 0.41
CA HIS A 92 19.45 23.24 1.35
C HIS A 92 18.24 23.92 0.68
N LEU A 93 17.43 23.13 -0.02
CA LEU A 93 16.30 23.59 -0.81
C LEU A 93 15.35 24.48 0.02
N ARG A 94 15.03 25.67 -0.52
CA ARG A 94 14.20 26.69 0.13
C ARG A 94 13.77 27.77 -0.85
N LEU A 95 12.65 28.45 -0.59
CA LEU A 95 12.32 29.65 -1.37
C LEU A 95 13.31 30.79 -1.09
N ASN A 96 13.56 31.07 0.19
CA ASN A 96 14.59 32.00 0.66
C ASN A 96 15.04 31.62 2.09
N GLY A 97 15.85 32.47 2.75
CA GLY A 97 16.43 32.15 4.07
C GLY A 97 15.42 31.84 5.17
N THR A 98 14.20 32.38 5.09
CA THR A 98 13.16 32.29 6.14
C THR A 98 11.84 31.67 5.66
N CYS A 99 11.75 31.27 4.40
CA CYS A 99 10.49 30.88 3.77
C CYS A 99 10.63 29.52 3.07
N ALA A 100 9.65 28.64 3.30
CA ALA A 100 9.45 27.38 2.59
C ALA A 100 10.73 26.55 2.47
N ARG A 101 11.36 26.23 3.61
CA ARG A 101 12.47 25.27 3.66
C ARG A 101 11.92 23.86 3.40
N TYR A 102 12.63 23.07 2.59
CA TYR A 102 12.24 21.67 2.37
C TYR A 102 12.24 20.92 3.71
N PRO A 103 11.18 20.14 4.02
CA PRO A 103 11.08 19.44 5.30
C PRO A 103 12.10 18.31 5.41
N ASP A 104 12.69 18.13 6.59
CA ASP A 104 13.47 16.93 6.87
C ASP A 104 12.51 15.72 7.02
N PRO A 105 12.70 14.61 6.29
CA PRO A 105 11.93 13.37 6.47
C PRO A 105 11.80 12.90 7.91
N LEU A 106 12.81 13.15 8.75
CA LEU A 106 12.80 12.77 10.16
C LEU A 106 11.88 13.65 11.03
N GLU A 107 11.50 14.82 10.53
CA GLU A 107 10.60 15.79 11.19
C GLU A 107 9.18 15.74 10.59
N LEU A 108 8.91 14.82 9.67
CA LEU A 108 7.57 14.63 9.12
C LEU A 108 6.63 14.11 10.20
N GLN A 109 5.41 14.65 10.24
CA GLN A 109 4.35 14.16 11.12
C GLN A 109 3.72 12.90 10.52
N LEU A 110 4.48 11.80 10.52
CA LEU A 110 3.97 10.48 10.14
C LEU A 110 2.88 10.06 11.13
N HIS A 111 1.71 9.74 10.61
CA HIS A 111 0.60 9.19 11.39
C HIS A 111 0.73 7.68 11.54
N ASN A 112 1.17 7.02 10.47
CA ASN A 112 1.65 5.64 10.44
C ASN A 112 2.50 5.48 9.16
N ILE A 113 2.82 4.23 8.80
CA ILE A 113 3.66 3.86 7.64
C ILE A 113 3.25 4.58 6.34
N TYR A 114 1.95 4.67 6.02
CA TYR A 114 1.47 5.20 4.73
C TYR A 114 0.77 6.55 4.82
N TRP A 115 0.68 7.15 6.01
CA TRP A 115 -0.15 8.33 6.23
C TRP A 115 0.64 9.44 6.92
N GLN A 116 0.53 10.66 6.42
CA GLN A 116 1.11 11.86 7.02
C GLN A 116 0.03 12.78 7.57
N THR A 117 0.36 13.59 8.56
CA THR A 117 -0.60 14.50 9.22
C THR A 117 -0.40 15.93 8.75
N PHE A 118 -1.50 16.60 8.44
CA PHE A 118 -1.51 18.04 8.21
C PHE A 118 -2.65 18.68 8.99
N LEU A 119 -2.32 19.66 9.84
CA LEU A 119 -3.29 20.40 10.64
C LEU A 119 -3.47 21.80 10.05
N ASN A 120 -4.70 22.18 9.73
CA ASN A 120 -5.02 23.54 9.32
C ASN A 120 -6.31 24.01 9.97
N ALA A 121 -6.24 25.10 10.74
CA ALA A 121 -7.31 25.57 11.61
C ALA A 121 -7.85 24.43 12.50
N ASN A 122 -9.14 24.10 12.39
CA ASN A 122 -9.83 23.04 13.13
C ASN A 122 -9.95 21.74 12.34
N VAL A 123 -9.23 21.59 11.22
CA VAL A 123 -9.30 20.42 10.34
C VAL A 123 -8.02 19.60 10.44
N THR A 124 -8.19 18.31 10.69
CA THR A 124 -7.12 17.31 10.66
C THR A 124 -7.17 16.57 9.33
N PHE A 125 -6.11 16.70 8.54
CA PHE A 125 -5.93 15.92 7.32
C PHE A 125 -4.99 14.74 7.58
N ARG A 126 -5.36 13.57 7.09
CA ARG A 126 -4.47 12.40 6.96
C ARG A 126 -4.20 12.19 5.49
N LEU A 127 -2.99 12.52 5.06
CA LEU A 127 -2.58 12.47 3.67
C LEU A 127 -2.01 11.09 3.35
N PHE A 128 -2.47 10.48 2.26
CA PHE A 128 -2.05 9.15 1.84
C PHE A 128 -0.96 9.22 0.78
N ALA A 129 -1.27 9.79 -0.39
CA ALA A 129 -0.37 9.81 -1.54
C ALA A 129 -0.71 10.96 -2.49
N ALA A 130 0.19 11.29 -3.41
CA ALA A 130 -0.01 12.34 -4.41
C ALA A 130 0.26 11.85 -5.83
N TYR A 131 -0.49 12.35 -6.82
CA TYR A 131 -0.38 11.90 -8.21
C TYR A 131 -0.43 13.08 -9.17
N LEU A 132 0.35 13.01 -10.25
CA LEU A 132 0.22 13.95 -11.36
C LEU A 132 -0.94 13.54 -12.28
N ASP A 133 -1.91 14.44 -12.45
CA ASP A 133 -2.95 14.35 -13.46
C ASP A 133 -2.68 15.37 -14.56
N ASN A 134 -2.12 14.88 -15.65
CA ASN A 134 -1.81 15.63 -16.87
C ASN A 134 -2.68 15.22 -18.08
N ARG A 135 -3.83 14.57 -17.83
CA ARG A 135 -4.72 14.13 -18.91
C ARG A 135 -5.18 15.30 -19.76
N VAL A 136 -5.40 15.06 -21.06
CA VAL A 136 -5.84 16.11 -22.00
C VAL A 136 -7.14 16.80 -21.57
N ALA A 137 -8.01 16.08 -20.86
CA ALA A 137 -9.29 16.60 -20.38
C ALA A 137 -9.18 17.57 -19.17
N VAL A 138 -8.02 17.64 -18.51
CA VAL A 138 -7.80 18.66 -17.48
C VAL A 138 -7.38 19.98 -18.14
N LYS A 139 -7.91 21.12 -17.64
CA LYS A 139 -7.60 22.45 -18.18
C LYS A 139 -6.11 22.80 -18.01
N GLU A 140 -5.56 22.43 -16.85
CA GLU A 140 -4.17 22.59 -16.47
C GLU A 140 -3.72 21.31 -15.74
N ALA A 141 -2.44 20.96 -15.87
CA ALA A 141 -1.89 19.82 -15.14
C ALA A 141 -2.02 20.09 -13.64
N VAL A 142 -2.31 19.05 -12.86
CA VAL A 142 -2.65 19.21 -11.44
C VAL A 142 -2.08 18.04 -10.65
N VAL A 143 -1.48 18.33 -9.50
CA VAL A 143 -1.15 17.28 -8.53
C VAL A 143 -2.38 17.05 -7.66
N ARG A 144 -2.90 15.82 -7.66
CA ARG A 144 -4.01 15.37 -6.83
C ARG A 144 -3.44 14.68 -5.59
N VAL A 145 -3.65 15.26 -4.41
CA VAL A 145 -3.30 14.64 -3.14
C VAL A 145 -4.52 13.89 -2.62
N LEU A 146 -4.41 12.58 -2.47
CA LEU A 146 -5.43 11.73 -1.83
C LEU A 146 -5.18 11.72 -0.32
N GLY A 147 -6.24 11.97 0.44
CA GLY A 147 -6.19 11.90 1.90
C GLY A 147 -7.59 11.83 2.50
N THR A 148 -7.65 11.91 3.82
CA THR A 148 -8.91 12.09 4.55
C THR A 148 -8.89 13.39 5.34
N ALA A 149 -10.07 13.92 5.65
CA ALA A 149 -10.27 15.03 6.55
C ALA A 149 -11.35 14.71 7.57
N ASP A 150 -11.21 15.17 8.80
CA ASP A 150 -12.17 14.97 9.91
C ASP A 150 -13.47 15.80 9.77
N GLN A 151 -13.77 16.29 8.57
CA GLN A 151 -15.00 16.98 8.20
C GLN A 151 -15.41 16.70 6.75
N ILE A 152 -16.68 16.98 6.45
CA ILE A 152 -17.27 16.96 5.12
C ILE A 152 -18.40 17.99 5.05
N GLY A 153 -18.57 18.66 3.91
CA GLY A 153 -19.65 19.63 3.68
C GLY A 153 -19.32 21.07 4.10
N ASP A 154 -18.50 21.24 5.13
CA ASP A 154 -18.00 22.54 5.56
C ASP A 154 -16.90 23.09 4.62
N ALA A 155 -16.75 24.41 4.60
CA ALA A 155 -15.66 25.05 3.86
C ALA A 155 -14.30 24.67 4.45
N PHE A 156 -13.37 24.26 3.60
CA PHE A 156 -12.00 23.98 4.01
C PHE A 156 -11.18 25.26 4.18
N PRO A 157 -10.25 25.31 5.15
CA PRO A 157 -9.38 26.45 5.34
C PRO A 157 -8.44 26.63 4.14
N ARG A 158 -8.08 27.89 3.88
CA ARG A 158 -7.12 28.24 2.84
C ARG A 158 -5.82 27.46 3.05
N THR A 159 -5.40 26.75 2.01
CA THR A 159 -4.26 25.82 2.04
C THR A 159 -3.43 26.03 0.79
N TYR A 160 -2.11 25.88 0.91
CA TYR A 160 -1.18 26.02 -0.21
C TYR A 160 -0.37 24.74 -0.38
N CYS A 161 0.05 24.48 -1.61
CA CYS A 161 0.95 23.40 -1.95
C CYS A 161 2.35 23.96 -2.23
N GLN A 162 3.38 23.40 -1.61
CA GLN A 162 4.78 23.61 -1.98
C GLN A 162 5.21 22.42 -2.85
N LEU A 163 5.45 22.68 -4.13
CA LEU A 163 5.83 21.69 -5.14
C LEU A 163 7.34 21.77 -5.41
N TRP A 164 8.04 20.65 -5.23
CA TRP A 164 9.49 20.56 -5.40
C TRP A 164 9.83 19.78 -6.67
N TYR A 165 10.85 20.23 -7.40
CA TYR A 165 11.24 19.67 -8.69
C TYR A 165 12.71 19.30 -8.69
N ASP A 166 13.08 18.34 -9.54
CA ASP A 166 14.48 18.04 -9.81
C ASP A 166 15.23 19.28 -10.27
N ASN A 167 16.46 19.44 -9.77
CA ASN A 167 17.37 20.53 -10.15
C ASN A 167 16.82 21.95 -9.93
N ASN A 168 15.71 22.13 -9.20
CA ASN A 168 15.19 23.44 -8.85
C ASN A 168 15.39 23.72 -7.36
N ARG A 169 16.06 24.82 -7.04
CA ARG A 169 16.36 25.21 -5.66
C ARG A 169 15.14 25.72 -4.88
N ARG A 170 14.12 26.17 -5.60
CA ARG A 170 12.96 26.86 -5.04
C ARG A 170 11.68 26.06 -5.31
N PRO A 171 10.74 26.02 -4.36
CA PRO A 171 9.45 25.38 -4.60
C PRO A 171 8.60 26.28 -5.50
N THR A 172 7.71 25.65 -6.26
CA THR A 172 6.54 26.34 -6.82
C THR A 172 5.45 26.32 -5.77
N ILE A 173 4.92 27.48 -5.39
CA ILE A 173 3.89 27.58 -4.36
C ILE A 173 2.58 27.99 -5.02
N VAL A 174 1.54 27.17 -4.82
CA VAL A 174 0.21 27.36 -5.42
C VAL A 174 -0.86 27.22 -4.35
N GLU A 175 -1.98 27.90 -4.51
CA GLU A 175 -3.14 27.69 -3.66
C GLU A 175 -3.86 26.41 -4.07
N VAL A 176 -4.36 25.64 -3.11
CA VAL A 176 -5.25 24.51 -3.39
C VAL A 176 -6.50 25.04 -4.10
N SER A 177 -6.77 24.54 -5.30
CA SER A 177 -7.89 25.03 -6.11
C SER A 177 -9.22 24.31 -5.84
N GLU A 178 -9.16 23.05 -5.37
CA GLU A 178 -10.36 22.23 -5.18
C GLU A 178 -10.12 21.14 -4.12
N PHE A 179 -11.11 20.95 -3.24
CA PHE A 179 -11.26 19.79 -2.36
C PHE A 179 -12.45 18.95 -2.87
N VAL A 180 -12.18 17.82 -3.52
CA VAL A 180 -13.22 16.92 -4.05
C VAL A 180 -13.48 15.82 -3.05
N SER A 181 -14.65 15.81 -2.43
CA SER A 181 -15.06 14.73 -1.53
C SER A 181 -15.32 13.44 -2.31
N VAL A 182 -14.74 12.34 -1.83
CA VAL A 182 -15.00 10.98 -2.31
C VAL A 182 -16.10 10.34 -1.46
N TRP A 183 -17.12 11.11 -1.12
CA TRP A 183 -18.28 10.70 -0.34
C TRP A 183 -19.39 11.72 -0.55
N HIS A 184 -20.64 11.30 -0.55
CA HIS A 184 -21.76 12.25 -0.54
C HIS A 184 -22.22 12.52 0.89
N TYR A 185 -22.23 13.80 1.26
CA TYR A 185 -22.72 14.27 2.55
C TYR A 185 -24.11 13.71 2.93
N SER A 186 -24.99 13.58 1.93
CA SER A 186 -26.37 13.10 2.09
C SER A 186 -26.50 11.61 2.39
N TRP A 187 -25.45 10.81 2.21
CA TRP A 187 -25.52 9.38 2.53
C TRP A 187 -25.46 9.15 4.03
N ASP A 188 -24.49 9.78 4.68
CA ASP A 188 -24.30 9.77 6.13
C ASP A 188 -23.16 10.73 6.48
N HIS A 189 -23.27 11.46 7.58
CA HIS A 189 -22.20 12.29 8.13
C HIS A 189 -22.23 12.21 9.67
N THR A 190 -21.12 11.78 10.24
CA THR A 190 -20.79 11.87 11.67
C THR A 190 -19.69 12.91 11.85
N PRO A 191 -19.85 13.87 12.77
CA PRO A 191 -18.81 14.84 13.12
C PRO A 191 -17.51 14.15 13.52
N HIS A 192 -16.37 14.77 13.17
CA HIS A 192 -15.01 14.31 13.51
C HIS A 192 -14.60 12.96 12.92
N LEU A 193 -15.40 12.40 12.01
CA LEU A 193 -15.01 11.21 11.27
C LEU A 193 -14.19 11.60 10.04
N ASN A 194 -13.19 10.79 9.71
CA ASN A 194 -12.32 11.01 8.55
C ASN A 194 -13.01 10.58 7.25
N TYR A 195 -13.30 11.54 6.37
CA TYR A 195 -13.85 11.31 5.03
C TYR A 195 -12.75 11.44 3.97
N PRO A 196 -12.76 10.62 2.92
CA PRO A 196 -11.79 10.69 1.83
C PRO A 196 -12.03 11.91 0.92
N HIS A 197 -10.95 12.58 0.54
CA HIS A 197 -10.94 13.74 -0.36
C HIS A 197 -9.74 13.70 -1.31
N LEU A 198 -9.90 14.31 -2.48
CA LEU A 198 -8.81 14.68 -3.38
C LEU A 198 -8.58 16.19 -3.27
N ILE A 199 -7.34 16.57 -2.96
CA ILE A 199 -6.90 17.95 -2.77
C ILE A 199 -6.07 18.34 -3.99
N SER A 200 -6.43 19.44 -4.65
CA SER A 200 -5.93 19.75 -6.00
C SER A 200 -4.94 20.91 -5.98
N CYS A 201 -3.70 20.64 -6.36
CA CYS A 201 -2.61 21.61 -6.48
C CYS A 201 -2.35 21.88 -7.98
N PRO A 202 -2.88 22.98 -8.55
CA PRO A 202 -2.71 23.27 -9.98
C PRO A 202 -1.24 23.59 -10.29
N LEU A 203 -0.73 23.12 -11.43
CA LEU A 203 0.63 23.43 -11.87
C LEU A 203 0.62 24.68 -12.76
N PRO A 204 1.39 25.73 -12.42
CA PRO A 204 1.47 26.94 -13.23
C PRO A 204 2.26 26.67 -14.52
N GLU A 205 1.63 27.00 -15.65
CA GLU A 205 2.07 26.69 -17.02
C GLU A 205 2.33 25.20 -17.29
N LYS A 206 2.25 24.79 -18.57
CA LYS A 206 2.62 23.43 -19.01
C LYS A 206 4.15 23.29 -18.99
N THR A 207 4.77 23.48 -17.83
CA THR A 207 6.17 23.14 -17.64
C THR A 207 6.30 21.63 -17.87
N ALA A 208 7.30 21.23 -18.67
CA ALA A 208 7.60 19.80 -18.87
C ALA A 208 8.12 19.12 -17.58
N ALA A 209 8.45 19.92 -16.56
CA ALA A 209 8.98 19.44 -15.30
C ALA A 209 7.86 18.82 -14.44
N ILE A 210 8.13 17.62 -13.95
CA ILE A 210 7.23 16.90 -13.04
C ILE A 210 7.70 17.18 -11.61
N PRO A 211 6.83 17.62 -10.70
CA PRO A 211 7.22 17.77 -9.31
C PRO A 211 7.55 16.39 -8.72
N ARG A 212 8.62 16.32 -7.92
CA ARG A 212 9.05 15.13 -7.17
C ARG A 212 8.21 14.93 -5.92
N THR A 213 7.99 16.03 -5.18
CA THR A 213 7.18 15.99 -3.96
C THR A 213 6.23 17.17 -3.87
N VAL A 214 5.19 17.00 -3.06
CA VAL A 214 4.23 18.04 -2.70
C VAL A 214 4.03 18.05 -1.18
N SER A 215 4.00 19.26 -0.62
CA SER A 215 3.68 19.49 0.79
C SER A 215 2.49 20.44 0.92
N LEU A 216 1.57 20.16 1.83
CA LEU A 216 0.49 21.07 2.21
C LEU A 216 0.91 21.95 3.39
N VAL A 217 0.66 23.25 3.27
CA VAL A 217 0.99 24.26 4.28
C VAL A 217 -0.14 25.27 4.47
N ARG A 218 -0.18 25.90 5.65
CA ARG A 218 -1.22 26.89 6.01
C ARG A 218 -0.95 28.24 5.37
N GLN A 219 0.31 28.66 5.36
CA GLN A 219 0.78 29.85 4.66
C GLN A 219 1.90 29.49 3.67
N PRO A 220 2.07 30.27 2.57
CA PRO A 220 3.07 29.97 1.55
C PRO A 220 4.48 29.71 2.10
N CYS A 221 4.90 30.49 3.11
CA CYS A 221 6.23 30.45 3.67
C CYS A 221 6.46 29.48 4.83
N ASP A 222 5.42 28.79 5.30
CA ASP A 222 5.57 27.86 6.41
C ASP A 222 6.57 26.74 6.08
N GLN A 223 7.28 26.26 7.10
CA GLN A 223 7.99 25.00 6.99
C GLN A 223 6.98 23.86 7.01
N ALA A 224 6.99 23.04 5.96
CA ALA A 224 6.12 21.88 5.88
C ALA A 224 6.48 20.84 6.95
N VAL A 225 5.48 20.05 7.35
CA VAL A 225 5.62 18.88 8.23
C VAL A 225 5.12 17.60 7.55
N ASN A 226 4.89 17.68 6.24
CA ASN A 226 4.48 16.60 5.36
C ASN A 226 5.20 16.80 4.02
N SER A 227 5.50 15.71 3.31
CA SER A 227 6.10 15.69 1.99
C SER A 227 5.73 14.37 1.31
N LEU A 228 4.80 14.44 0.37
CA LEU A 228 4.35 13.27 -0.38
C LEU A 228 5.11 13.18 -1.69
N ARG A 229 5.62 11.99 -2.01
CA ARG A 229 6.08 11.64 -3.36
C ARG A 229 4.92 11.85 -4.35
N VAL A 230 5.21 12.51 -5.47
CA VAL A 230 4.25 12.64 -6.57
C VAL A 230 4.45 11.48 -7.53
N HIS A 231 3.48 10.59 -7.56
CA HIS A 231 3.45 9.45 -8.48
C HIS A 231 3.02 9.92 -9.88
N TYR A 232 3.79 9.53 -10.88
CA TYR A 232 3.44 9.74 -12.28
C TYR A 232 3.96 8.57 -13.11
N GLU A 233 3.03 7.70 -13.51
CA GLU A 233 3.34 6.65 -14.46
C GLU A 233 3.32 7.25 -15.87
N GLN A 234 4.49 7.36 -16.49
CA GLN A 234 4.58 7.87 -17.85
C GLN A 234 3.82 6.95 -18.81
N PRO A 235 2.94 7.49 -19.68
CA PRO A 235 2.32 6.72 -20.74
C PRO A 235 3.40 6.04 -21.59
N ALA A 236 3.32 4.72 -21.79
CA ALA A 236 4.28 3.95 -22.58
C ALA A 236 4.39 4.42 -24.04
N SER A 237 3.45 5.25 -24.51
CA SER A 237 3.53 6.00 -25.76
C SER A 237 3.10 7.45 -25.49
N THR A 238 3.88 8.41 -25.98
CA THR A 238 3.64 9.86 -25.88
C THR A 238 2.37 10.34 -26.58
N THR A 239 1.65 9.44 -27.26
CA THR A 239 0.39 9.74 -27.92
C THR A 239 -0.78 9.33 -27.04
N ALA A 240 -1.31 10.29 -26.26
CA ALA A 240 -2.62 10.19 -25.60
C ALA A 240 -3.81 10.14 -26.59
N THR A 241 -3.56 9.67 -27.81
CA THR A 241 -4.60 9.32 -28.77
C THR A 241 -5.29 8.05 -28.30
N PRO A 242 -6.61 7.91 -28.53
CA PRO A 242 -7.26 6.62 -28.38
C PRO A 242 -6.45 5.56 -29.13
N PRO A 243 -6.47 4.29 -28.67
CA PRO A 243 -6.00 3.19 -29.51
C PRO A 243 -6.55 3.39 -30.93
N PRO A 244 -5.73 3.31 -31.99
CA PRO A 244 -6.25 3.34 -33.34
C PRO A 244 -7.41 2.35 -33.45
N SER A 245 -8.45 2.72 -34.22
CA SER A 245 -9.63 1.89 -34.40
C SER A 245 -9.21 0.46 -34.81
N GLY A 246 -9.34 -0.49 -33.89
CA GLY A 246 -8.89 -1.88 -34.08
C GLY A 246 -8.04 -2.45 -32.94
N ASP A 247 -7.43 -1.62 -32.09
CA ASP A 247 -6.65 -2.10 -30.95
C ASP A 247 -7.54 -2.55 -29.77
N LYS A 248 -7.11 -3.61 -29.08
CA LYS A 248 -7.85 -4.18 -27.94
C LYS A 248 -7.79 -3.22 -26.75
N LEU A 249 -8.96 -2.93 -26.17
CA LEU A 249 -9.09 -2.10 -24.97
C LEU A 249 -8.39 -2.80 -23.79
N ARG A 250 -7.67 -2.01 -22.98
CA ARG A 250 -6.97 -2.48 -21.78
C ARG A 250 -7.80 -2.19 -20.55
N PHE A 251 -8.08 -3.23 -19.78
CA PHE A 251 -8.83 -3.15 -18.53
C PHE A 251 -7.91 -3.44 -17.35
N GLY A 252 -7.97 -2.59 -16.33
CA GLY A 252 -7.37 -2.84 -15.03
C GLY A 252 -8.47 -3.11 -13.99
N VAL A 253 -8.19 -3.98 -13.03
CA VAL A 253 -9.14 -4.27 -11.92
C VAL A 253 -8.53 -3.82 -10.61
N CYS A 254 -9.28 -3.03 -9.84
CA CYS A 254 -8.90 -2.53 -8.52
C CYS A 254 -9.76 -3.22 -7.46
N VAL A 255 -9.12 -3.78 -6.45
CA VAL A 255 -9.76 -4.48 -5.33
C VAL A 255 -9.38 -3.78 -4.03
N LYS A 256 -10.34 -3.68 -3.10
CA LYS A 256 -10.10 -3.14 -1.75
C LYS A 256 -9.11 -4.00 -0.95
N GLY A 257 -8.81 -3.55 0.27
CA GLY A 257 -7.96 -4.28 1.20
C GLY A 257 -8.52 -5.65 1.58
N PHE A 258 -7.78 -6.73 1.32
CA PHE A 258 -8.11 -8.08 1.76
C PHE A 258 -8.02 -8.22 3.28
N ASP A 259 -9.12 -8.62 3.91
CA ASP A 259 -9.25 -8.84 5.36
C ASP A 259 -9.98 -10.17 5.61
N PHE A 260 -9.26 -11.27 5.40
CA PHE A 260 -9.78 -12.63 5.56
C PHE A 260 -8.83 -13.50 6.39
N PRO A 261 -8.45 -13.10 7.61
CA PRO A 261 -7.41 -13.79 8.38
C PRO A 261 -7.80 -15.22 8.78
N TYR A 262 -9.10 -15.54 8.85
CA TYR A 262 -9.61 -16.82 9.37
C TYR A 262 -10.34 -17.67 8.33
N ILE A 263 -10.48 -17.20 7.09
CA ILE A 263 -11.24 -17.89 6.05
C ILE A 263 -10.31 -18.21 4.89
N ASP A 264 -10.23 -19.48 4.55
CA ASP A 264 -9.55 -19.96 3.35
C ASP A 264 -10.48 -19.82 2.15
N LEU A 265 -10.18 -18.86 1.27
CA LEU A 265 -10.92 -18.60 0.04
C LEU A 265 -10.09 -18.95 -1.22
N SER A 266 -9.06 -19.78 -1.07
CA SER A 266 -8.06 -20.02 -2.12
C SER A 266 -8.68 -20.47 -3.45
N GLU A 267 -9.57 -21.47 -3.43
CA GLU A 267 -10.27 -21.98 -4.62
C GLU A 267 -11.11 -20.91 -5.32
N ARG A 268 -12.00 -20.26 -4.55
CA ARG A 268 -12.86 -19.18 -5.06
C ARG A 268 -12.05 -18.00 -5.61
N LEU A 269 -10.91 -17.72 -4.99
CA LEU A 269 -10.06 -16.61 -5.39
C LEU A 269 -9.31 -16.92 -6.70
N ILE A 270 -8.79 -18.14 -6.87
CA ILE A 270 -8.18 -18.59 -8.14
C ILE A 270 -9.21 -18.49 -9.28
N GLU A 271 -10.40 -19.02 -9.03
CA GLU A 271 -11.51 -18.96 -9.99
C GLU A 271 -11.86 -17.51 -10.38
N TRP A 272 -11.96 -16.62 -9.39
CA TRP A 272 -12.21 -15.21 -9.63
C TRP A 272 -11.09 -14.56 -10.45
N PHE A 273 -9.81 -14.79 -10.12
CA PHE A 273 -8.66 -14.28 -10.88
C PHE A 273 -8.71 -14.71 -12.36
N GLU A 274 -8.98 -15.98 -12.62
CA GLU A 274 -9.05 -16.51 -13.97
C GLU A 274 -10.29 -16.02 -14.74
N LEU A 275 -11.44 -15.83 -14.08
CA LEU A 275 -12.60 -15.18 -14.70
C LEU A 275 -12.28 -13.73 -15.14
N GLN A 276 -11.68 -12.93 -14.27
CA GLN A 276 -11.27 -11.57 -14.63
C GLN A 276 -10.32 -11.60 -15.84
N ARG A 277 -9.35 -12.51 -15.84
CA ARG A 277 -8.36 -12.67 -16.93
C ARG A 277 -9.05 -13.06 -18.22
N LEU A 278 -9.97 -14.02 -18.14
CA LEU A 278 -10.72 -14.56 -19.25
C LEU A 278 -11.57 -13.50 -19.94
N PHE A 279 -12.16 -12.57 -19.18
CA PHE A 279 -12.96 -11.47 -19.70
C PHE A 279 -12.15 -10.24 -20.13
N GLY A 280 -10.83 -10.25 -19.96
CA GLY A 280 -9.94 -9.24 -20.53
C GLY A 280 -9.33 -8.26 -19.54
N ALA A 281 -9.39 -8.54 -18.23
CA ALA A 281 -8.55 -7.85 -17.26
C ALA A 281 -7.08 -8.14 -17.58
N SER A 282 -6.31 -7.08 -17.82
CA SER A 282 -4.89 -7.18 -18.12
C SER A 282 -4.03 -7.31 -16.86
N ARG A 283 -4.49 -6.70 -15.76
CA ARG A 283 -3.83 -6.74 -14.45
C ARG A 283 -4.82 -6.45 -13.34
N ILE A 284 -4.61 -7.09 -12.20
CA ILE A 284 -5.33 -6.82 -10.95
C ILE A 284 -4.40 -6.09 -9.99
N TYR A 285 -4.95 -5.08 -9.32
CA TYR A 285 -4.31 -4.32 -8.26
C TYR A 285 -5.15 -4.49 -7.01
N ALA A 286 -4.56 -5.06 -5.97
CA ALA A 286 -5.25 -5.27 -4.70
C ALA A 286 -4.46 -4.68 -3.55
N TYR A 287 -5.14 -4.51 -2.42
CA TYR A 287 -4.51 -4.05 -1.19
C TYR A 287 -4.59 -5.14 -0.13
N MET A 288 -3.65 -5.12 0.80
CA MET A 288 -3.52 -6.16 1.83
C MET A 288 -3.65 -5.56 3.22
N TYR A 289 -4.60 -6.08 3.99
CA TYR A 289 -4.60 -5.97 5.44
C TYR A 289 -4.00 -7.22 6.05
N ASP A 290 -4.72 -8.34 5.99
CA ASP A 290 -4.30 -9.67 6.48
C ASP A 290 -5.19 -10.76 5.88
N VAL A 291 -4.62 -11.92 5.55
CA VAL A 291 -5.33 -13.06 4.96
C VAL A 291 -4.88 -14.39 5.55
N HIS A 292 -5.70 -15.42 5.36
CA HIS A 292 -5.33 -16.79 5.68
C HIS A 292 -4.03 -17.20 4.93
N PRO A 293 -3.09 -17.97 5.54
CA PRO A 293 -1.82 -18.33 4.90
C PRO A 293 -1.96 -19.03 3.54
N LYS A 294 -2.98 -19.86 3.34
CA LYS A 294 -3.24 -20.48 2.03
C LYS A 294 -3.67 -19.47 0.97
N VAL A 295 -4.44 -18.46 1.37
CA VAL A 295 -4.81 -17.34 0.48
C VAL A 295 -3.56 -16.53 0.13
N GLN A 296 -2.63 -16.33 1.08
CA GLN A 296 -1.35 -15.67 0.79
C GLN A 296 -0.57 -16.40 -0.33
N ARG A 297 -0.50 -17.74 -0.31
CA ARG A 297 0.16 -18.52 -1.36
C ARG A 297 -0.44 -18.28 -2.75
N VAL A 298 -1.76 -18.18 -2.84
CA VAL A 298 -2.46 -17.83 -4.09
C VAL A 298 -2.05 -16.43 -4.56
N LEU A 299 -2.03 -15.46 -3.65
CA LEU A 299 -1.63 -14.08 -3.98
C LEU A 299 -0.17 -14.02 -4.43
N ASP A 300 0.74 -14.75 -3.77
CA ASP A 300 2.16 -14.81 -4.12
C ASP A 300 2.35 -15.40 -5.52
N TYR A 301 1.62 -16.47 -5.86
CA TYR A 301 1.60 -17.03 -7.21
C TYR A 301 1.21 -15.97 -8.25
N TYR A 302 0.12 -15.23 -8.03
CA TYR A 302 -0.32 -14.21 -8.98
C TYR A 302 0.60 -12.97 -9.01
N GLN A 303 1.30 -12.67 -7.93
CA GLN A 303 2.35 -11.64 -7.92
C GLN A 303 3.55 -12.08 -8.78
N ARG A 304 4.00 -13.32 -8.64
CA ARG A 304 5.12 -13.89 -9.43
C ARG A 304 4.81 -13.91 -10.93
N THR A 305 3.59 -14.27 -11.32
CA THR A 305 3.16 -14.23 -12.74
C THR A 305 3.01 -12.80 -13.28
N GLY A 306 3.10 -11.78 -12.42
CA GLY A 306 2.92 -10.37 -12.78
C GLY A 306 1.46 -9.95 -12.98
N TYR A 307 0.50 -10.86 -12.84
CA TYR A 307 -0.92 -10.61 -13.04
C TYR A 307 -1.55 -9.83 -11.87
N LEU A 308 -1.04 -10.03 -10.66
CA LEU A 308 -1.43 -9.27 -9.47
C LEU A 308 -0.32 -8.29 -9.08
N GLN A 309 -0.72 -7.08 -8.69
CA GLN A 309 0.10 -6.19 -7.89
C GLN A 309 -0.59 -5.97 -6.54
N LEU A 310 0.01 -6.51 -5.49
CA LEU A 310 -0.48 -6.37 -4.12
C LEU A 310 0.23 -5.20 -3.43
N ARG A 311 -0.51 -4.38 -2.69
CA ARG A 311 0.04 -3.30 -1.87
C ARG A 311 -0.43 -3.39 -0.42
N PRO A 312 0.46 -3.43 0.58
CA PRO A 312 0.04 -3.28 1.97
C PRO A 312 -0.65 -1.92 2.18
N ILE A 313 -1.62 -1.88 3.10
CA ILE A 313 -2.32 -0.64 3.47
C ILE A 313 -2.60 -0.61 4.97
N THR A 314 -2.74 0.59 5.51
CA THR A 314 -3.19 0.88 6.88
C THR A 314 -4.39 1.80 6.85
N MET A 315 -5.15 1.83 7.93
CA MET A 315 -6.30 2.73 8.06
C MET A 315 -5.87 4.17 8.37
N ALA A 316 -6.64 5.13 7.85
CA ALA A 316 -6.41 6.56 8.06
C ALA A 316 -6.45 6.99 9.54
N ASN A 317 -7.09 6.19 10.40
CA ASN A 317 -7.24 6.50 11.83
C ASN A 317 -6.03 6.08 12.70
N GLY A 318 -4.94 5.56 12.11
CA GLY A 318 -3.67 5.37 12.83
C GLY A 318 -3.67 4.16 13.78
N MET A 319 -4.48 3.17 13.45
CA MET A 319 -4.67 1.99 14.29
C MET A 319 -3.49 1.01 14.10
N PRO A 320 -3.06 0.31 15.16
CA PRO A 320 -1.92 -0.59 15.06
C PRO A 320 -2.26 -1.76 14.14
N ARG A 321 -1.28 -2.23 13.34
CA ARG A 321 -1.39 -3.39 12.42
C ARG A 321 -1.41 -4.72 13.21
N LEU A 322 -2.36 -4.84 14.14
CA LEU A 322 -2.57 -6.06 14.92
C LEU A 322 -3.66 -6.87 14.23
N ARG A 323 -3.26 -8.00 13.62
CA ARG A 323 -4.12 -8.90 12.83
C ARG A 323 -5.56 -9.04 13.36
N HIS A 324 -5.70 -9.52 14.59
CA HIS A 324 -7.02 -9.82 15.17
C HIS A 324 -7.83 -8.54 15.51
N TYR A 325 -7.16 -7.50 16.01
CA TYR A 325 -7.81 -6.24 16.37
C TYR A 325 -8.27 -5.47 15.12
N GLN A 326 -7.43 -5.44 14.09
CA GLN A 326 -7.75 -4.82 12.81
C GLN A 326 -8.97 -5.48 12.16
N HIS A 327 -8.99 -6.82 12.13
CA HIS A 327 -10.15 -7.56 11.63
C HIS A 327 -11.42 -7.24 12.42
N MET A 328 -11.38 -7.34 13.74
CA MET A 328 -12.51 -7.00 14.62
C MET A 328 -13.03 -5.58 14.34
N LEU A 329 -12.12 -4.62 14.17
CA LEU A 329 -12.50 -3.23 13.89
C LEU A 329 -13.18 -3.09 12.53
N LEU A 330 -12.65 -3.74 11.48
CA LEU A 330 -13.26 -3.73 10.15
C LEU A 330 -14.65 -4.36 10.16
N GLN A 331 -14.88 -5.41 10.97
CA GLN A 331 -16.19 -6.04 11.12
C GLN A 331 -17.17 -5.18 11.94
N GLU A 332 -16.73 -4.62 13.08
CA GLU A 332 -17.61 -3.89 14.00
C GLU A 332 -17.84 -2.41 13.61
N ARG A 333 -16.91 -1.79 12.88
CA ARG A 333 -16.96 -0.38 12.48
C ARG A 333 -17.22 -0.22 10.99
N VAL A 334 -18.36 -0.76 10.53
CA VAL A 334 -18.75 -0.78 9.11
C VAL A 334 -18.62 0.58 8.40
N LYS A 335 -18.97 1.69 9.06
CA LYS A 335 -18.83 3.03 8.47
C LYS A 335 -17.36 3.41 8.24
N VAL A 336 -16.51 3.17 9.23
CA VAL A 336 -15.06 3.40 9.13
C VAL A 336 -14.46 2.53 8.04
N LYS A 337 -14.85 1.25 7.99
CA LYS A 337 -14.47 0.33 6.92
C LYS A 337 -14.84 0.90 5.54
N ARG A 338 -16.10 1.26 5.31
CA ARG A 338 -16.57 1.80 4.02
C ARG A 338 -15.82 3.06 3.60
N LEU A 339 -15.51 3.97 4.52
CA LEU A 339 -14.73 5.17 4.20
C LEU A 339 -13.27 4.86 3.86
N ASN A 340 -12.65 3.91 4.58
CA ASN A 340 -11.29 3.46 4.28
C ASN A 340 -11.22 2.67 2.96
N GLU A 341 -12.27 1.93 2.58
CA GLU A 341 -12.35 1.20 1.30
C GLU A 341 -12.25 2.12 0.07
N LEU A 342 -12.58 3.41 0.20
CA LEU A 342 -12.52 4.36 -0.92
C LEU A 342 -11.09 4.84 -1.25
N ILE A 343 -10.17 4.73 -0.29
CA ILE A 343 -8.75 5.07 -0.49
C ILE A 343 -8.08 4.16 -1.51
N PRO A 344 -8.08 2.81 -1.35
CA PRO A 344 -7.44 1.92 -2.31
C PRO A 344 -8.04 2.03 -3.72
N TYR A 345 -9.34 2.28 -3.87
CA TYR A 345 -9.95 2.48 -5.19
C TYR A 345 -9.39 3.70 -5.92
N ASN A 346 -9.24 4.82 -5.22
CA ASN A 346 -8.72 6.04 -5.85
C ASN A 346 -7.19 5.97 -6.02
N ASP A 347 -6.44 5.42 -5.06
CA ASP A 347 -5.01 5.18 -5.22
C ASP A 347 -4.71 4.28 -6.42
N CYS A 348 -5.44 3.16 -6.54
CA CYS A 348 -5.33 2.25 -7.67
C CYS A 348 -5.63 2.94 -9.00
N PHE A 349 -6.71 3.74 -9.04
CA PHE A 349 -7.06 4.51 -10.23
C PHE A 349 -5.92 5.43 -10.66
N TYR A 350 -5.45 6.31 -9.77
CA TYR A 350 -4.46 7.31 -10.15
C TYR A 350 -3.09 6.72 -10.49
N ARG A 351 -2.68 5.61 -9.84
CA ARG A 351 -1.44 4.91 -10.21
C ARG A 351 -1.50 4.23 -11.57
N ASN A 352 -2.69 3.93 -12.09
CA ASN A 352 -2.85 3.07 -13.27
C ASN A 352 -3.69 3.68 -14.40
N MET A 353 -4.21 4.90 -14.25
CA MET A 353 -5.05 5.56 -15.26
C MET A 353 -4.34 5.78 -16.61
N TYR A 354 -3.00 5.76 -16.64
CA TYR A 354 -2.21 5.85 -17.88
C TYR A 354 -1.89 4.48 -18.50
N ARG A 355 -2.14 3.38 -17.78
CA ARG A 355 -1.86 2.01 -18.22
C ARG A 355 -3.08 1.32 -18.81
N HIS A 356 -4.28 1.76 -18.44
CA HIS A 356 -5.55 1.15 -18.84
C HIS A 356 -6.48 2.18 -19.47
N ASP A 357 -7.38 1.71 -20.35
CA ASP A 357 -8.44 2.54 -20.93
C ASP A 357 -9.66 2.60 -19.98
N TYR A 358 -9.89 1.50 -19.27
CA TYR A 358 -10.91 1.39 -18.24
C TYR A 358 -10.36 0.74 -16.98
N ILE A 359 -10.81 1.22 -15.84
CA ILE A 359 -10.56 0.61 -14.53
C ILE A 359 -11.88 0.13 -13.94
N LEU A 360 -11.91 -1.09 -13.44
CA LEU A 360 -13.05 -1.68 -12.76
C LEU A 360 -12.76 -1.79 -11.26
N ASN A 361 -13.64 -1.25 -10.43
CA ASN A 361 -13.64 -1.56 -8.99
C ASN A 361 -14.60 -2.73 -8.78
N VAL A 362 -14.15 -3.82 -8.16
CA VAL A 362 -14.98 -5.01 -7.83
C VAL A 362 -14.48 -5.67 -6.55
N ASP A 363 -15.38 -6.37 -5.89
CA ASP A 363 -15.09 -7.29 -4.79
C ASP A 363 -14.81 -8.71 -5.35
N VAL A 364 -14.19 -9.59 -4.55
CA VAL A 364 -13.78 -10.96 -4.99
C VAL A 364 -14.94 -11.93 -5.20
N ASP A 365 -16.17 -11.50 -4.88
CA ASP A 365 -17.43 -12.19 -5.13
C ASP A 365 -18.21 -11.58 -6.32
N GLU A 366 -17.62 -10.64 -7.06
CA GLU A 366 -18.27 -9.90 -8.15
C GLU A 366 -17.53 -10.06 -9.48
N VAL A 367 -18.28 -10.37 -10.55
CA VAL A 367 -17.73 -10.53 -11.90
C VAL A 367 -18.68 -9.95 -12.95
N ILE A 368 -18.18 -9.13 -13.87
CA ILE A 368 -18.97 -8.67 -15.03
C ILE A 368 -18.86 -9.73 -16.13
N VAL A 369 -19.95 -10.46 -16.37
CA VAL A 369 -19.99 -11.57 -17.34
C VAL A 369 -20.52 -11.07 -18.69
N PRO A 370 -19.74 -11.20 -19.80
CA PRO A 370 -20.22 -10.94 -21.15
C PRO A 370 -21.28 -11.95 -21.58
N LEU A 371 -22.39 -11.44 -22.11
CA LEU A 371 -23.59 -12.21 -22.47
C LEU A 371 -23.81 -12.28 -23.98
N GLY A 372 -24.70 -13.19 -24.39
CA GLY A 372 -25.07 -13.40 -25.78
C GLY A 372 -23.86 -13.65 -26.67
N LYS A 373 -23.67 -12.78 -27.68
CA LYS A 373 -22.59 -12.90 -28.66
C LYS A 373 -21.24 -12.36 -28.17
N GLN A 374 -21.21 -11.61 -27.07
CA GLN A 374 -19.97 -11.00 -26.58
C GLN A 374 -19.05 -12.04 -25.94
N ARG A 375 -17.74 -11.91 -26.14
CA ARG A 375 -16.76 -12.88 -25.63
C ARG A 375 -15.95 -12.35 -24.46
N ASP A 376 -15.69 -11.05 -24.44
CA ASP A 376 -14.89 -10.36 -23.44
C ASP A 376 -15.39 -8.92 -23.24
N TRP A 377 -14.77 -8.18 -22.32
CA TRP A 377 -15.17 -6.81 -22.04
C TRP A 377 -14.91 -5.83 -23.19
N HIS A 378 -13.97 -6.13 -24.07
CA HIS A 378 -13.75 -5.33 -25.27
C HIS A 378 -14.97 -5.42 -26.20
N ASP A 379 -15.47 -6.64 -26.47
CA ASP A 379 -16.69 -6.86 -27.25
C ASP A 379 -17.90 -6.14 -26.61
N VAL A 380 -18.02 -6.19 -25.28
CA VAL A 380 -19.09 -5.49 -24.53
C VAL A 380 -19.04 -3.97 -24.71
N VAL A 381 -17.87 -3.36 -24.50
CA VAL A 381 -17.72 -1.90 -24.61
C VAL A 381 -17.89 -1.43 -26.05
N THR A 382 -17.28 -2.11 -27.01
CA THR A 382 -17.39 -1.76 -28.43
C THR A 382 -18.80 -1.96 -28.97
N GLY A 383 -19.50 -3.03 -28.55
CA GLY A 383 -20.90 -3.26 -28.89
C GLY A 383 -21.83 -2.18 -28.31
N ALA A 384 -21.56 -1.72 -27.09
CA ALA A 384 -22.39 -0.70 -26.42
C ALA A 384 -22.19 0.73 -26.97
N LEU A 385 -21.06 1.01 -27.60
CA LEU A 385 -20.70 2.33 -28.16
C LEU A 385 -21.00 2.46 -29.66
N ASN A 386 -21.44 1.38 -30.32
CA ASN A 386 -21.74 1.37 -31.75
C ASN A 386 -23.24 1.11 -32.01
N PRO A 387 -23.97 2.02 -32.67
CA PRO A 387 -23.52 3.31 -33.19
C PRO A 387 -23.29 4.35 -32.07
N PRO A 388 -22.47 5.40 -32.32
CA PRO A 388 -22.23 6.47 -31.35
C PRO A 388 -23.52 7.19 -30.92
N SER A 389 -23.57 7.58 -29.65
CA SER A 389 -24.70 8.35 -29.10
C SER A 389 -24.66 9.80 -29.56
N ALA A 390 -25.72 10.26 -30.24
CA ALA A 390 -25.86 11.67 -30.62
C ALA A 390 -25.93 12.61 -29.41
N LYS A 391 -26.47 12.15 -28.27
CA LYS A 391 -26.58 12.94 -27.04
C LYS A 391 -25.27 13.00 -26.25
N CYS A 392 -24.44 11.96 -26.36
CA CYS A 392 -23.20 11.80 -25.61
C CYS A 392 -22.06 11.53 -26.60
N ALA A 393 -21.85 12.46 -27.54
CA ALA A 393 -20.90 12.30 -28.64
C ALA A 393 -19.45 12.16 -28.16
N ASP A 394 -19.09 12.83 -27.07
CA ASP A 394 -17.77 12.74 -26.44
C ASP A 394 -17.58 11.49 -25.57
N GLY A 395 -18.62 10.66 -25.46
CA GLY A 395 -18.63 9.42 -24.71
C GLY A 395 -19.13 9.57 -23.27
N TYR A 396 -18.63 8.69 -22.41
CA TYR A 396 -19.09 8.51 -21.03
C TYR A 396 -17.91 8.43 -20.05
N ALA A 397 -18.09 9.00 -18.86
CA ALA A 397 -17.15 8.85 -17.76
C ALA A 397 -17.15 7.42 -17.20
N GLU A 398 -18.27 6.71 -17.32
CA GLU A 398 -18.37 5.32 -16.89
C GLU A 398 -19.43 4.52 -17.64
N MET A 399 -19.28 3.19 -17.57
CA MET A 399 -20.24 2.23 -18.09
C MET A 399 -20.62 1.25 -16.98
N CYS A 400 -21.90 1.26 -16.57
CA CYS A 400 -22.37 0.56 -15.39
C CYS A 400 -23.26 -0.63 -15.72
N PHE A 401 -23.14 -1.70 -14.95
CA PHE A 401 -23.84 -2.96 -15.19
C PHE A 401 -24.89 -3.21 -14.11
N PHE A 402 -26.03 -3.78 -14.51
CA PHE A 402 -27.03 -4.24 -13.56
C PHE A 402 -26.46 -5.37 -12.70
N ASN A 403 -26.72 -5.29 -11.40
CA ASN A 403 -26.35 -6.34 -10.47
C ASN A 403 -27.39 -7.46 -10.45
N ALA A 404 -26.93 -8.70 -10.49
CA ALA A 404 -27.69 -9.92 -10.30
C ALA A 404 -27.08 -10.73 -9.14
N TYR A 405 -27.86 -10.99 -8.09
CA TYR A 405 -27.43 -11.80 -6.94
C TYR A 405 -27.59 -13.28 -7.22
N PHE A 406 -26.47 -14.01 -7.22
CA PHE A 406 -26.41 -15.47 -7.29
C PHE A 406 -26.37 -16.02 -5.86
N THR A 407 -27.27 -16.96 -5.58
CA THR A 407 -27.51 -17.48 -4.23
C THR A 407 -26.71 -18.75 -3.98
N ASN A 408 -26.68 -19.21 -2.72
CA ASN A 408 -26.08 -20.50 -2.36
C ASN A 408 -26.96 -21.72 -2.75
N VAL A 409 -28.09 -21.51 -3.42
CA VAL A 409 -28.96 -22.61 -3.87
C VAL A 409 -28.34 -23.25 -5.11
N VAL A 410 -27.94 -24.51 -4.97
CA VAL A 410 -27.45 -25.33 -6.09
C VAL A 410 -28.66 -25.98 -6.78
N PRO A 411 -28.82 -25.85 -8.11
CA PRO A 411 -29.92 -26.50 -8.82
C PRO A 411 -29.73 -28.02 -8.84
N GLU A 412 -30.83 -28.77 -8.76
CA GLU A 412 -30.81 -30.22 -8.98
C GLU A 412 -30.21 -30.54 -10.34
N PRO A 413 -29.31 -31.53 -10.48
CA PRO A 413 -28.70 -31.84 -11.76
C PRO A 413 -29.72 -32.52 -12.70
N HIS A 414 -29.87 -32.00 -13.92
CA HIS A 414 -30.83 -32.48 -14.92
C HIS A 414 -30.24 -33.52 -15.88
N ASN A 415 -28.91 -33.72 -15.89
CA ASN A 415 -28.23 -34.72 -16.73
C ASN A 415 -26.90 -35.20 -16.09
N HIS A 416 -26.30 -36.25 -16.68
CA HIS A 416 -25.05 -36.83 -16.19
C HIS A 416 -23.87 -35.84 -16.17
N GLU A 417 -23.79 -34.94 -17.14
CA GLU A 417 -22.76 -33.89 -17.20
C GLU A 417 -22.89 -32.89 -16.03
N GLN A 418 -24.11 -32.67 -15.54
CA GLN A 418 -24.40 -31.84 -14.35
C GLN A 418 -24.29 -32.61 -13.03
N LEU A 419 -24.39 -33.94 -13.06
CA LEU A 419 -24.08 -34.80 -11.90
C LEU A 419 -22.58 -34.90 -11.66
N GLU A 420 -21.78 -34.87 -12.73
CA GLU A 420 -20.31 -34.75 -12.65
C GLU A 420 -19.85 -33.37 -12.17
N ALA A 421 -20.77 -32.40 -12.05
CA ALA A 421 -20.50 -31.05 -11.57
C ALA A 421 -20.42 -30.92 -10.03
N ASP A 422 -20.62 -32.00 -9.28
CA ASP A 422 -20.55 -31.96 -7.80
C ASP A 422 -19.14 -31.57 -7.29
N ASP A 423 -18.09 -31.76 -8.10
CA ASP A 423 -16.71 -31.31 -7.85
C ASP A 423 -16.29 -30.10 -8.75
N GLU A 424 -17.26 -29.35 -9.27
CA GLU A 424 -16.99 -28.17 -10.13
C GLU A 424 -16.59 -26.88 -9.38
N LEU A 425 -16.17 -25.90 -10.18
CA LEU A 425 -15.90 -24.53 -9.76
C LEU A 425 -17.15 -23.85 -9.20
N TYR A 426 -16.96 -22.98 -8.20
CA TYR A 426 -18.06 -22.39 -7.42
C TYR A 426 -19.08 -21.66 -8.31
N VAL A 427 -18.63 -20.88 -9.30
CA VAL A 427 -19.51 -20.13 -10.20
C VAL A 427 -20.32 -21.02 -11.15
N LEU A 428 -19.84 -22.23 -11.43
CA LEU A 428 -20.53 -23.18 -12.30
C LEU A 428 -21.62 -23.96 -11.54
N GLN A 429 -21.43 -24.17 -10.24
CA GLN A 429 -22.40 -24.76 -9.33
C GLN A 429 -23.51 -23.78 -8.93
N HIS A 430 -23.14 -22.53 -8.64
CA HIS A 430 -24.05 -21.52 -8.12
C HIS A 430 -24.67 -20.70 -9.25
N THR A 431 -25.58 -21.29 -10.00
CA THR A 431 -26.26 -20.66 -11.17
C THR A 431 -27.64 -20.11 -10.85
N MET A 432 -28.18 -20.37 -9.66
CA MET A 432 -29.47 -19.82 -9.25
C MET A 432 -29.30 -18.37 -8.80
N ARG A 433 -30.05 -17.46 -9.42
CA ARG A 433 -30.04 -16.04 -9.07
C ARG A 433 -31.44 -15.49 -8.86
N LEU A 434 -31.55 -14.36 -8.17
CA LEU A 434 -32.81 -13.61 -8.14
C LEU A 434 -33.23 -13.24 -9.57
N ALA A 435 -34.51 -13.46 -9.88
CA ALA A 435 -35.09 -13.17 -11.19
C ALA A 435 -34.91 -11.70 -11.58
N ASN A 436 -35.16 -10.80 -10.62
CA ASN A 436 -35.09 -9.36 -10.79
C ASN A 436 -33.68 -8.84 -10.51
N TYR A 437 -33.19 -8.01 -11.43
CA TYR A 437 -31.97 -7.23 -11.24
C TYR A 437 -32.14 -6.15 -10.16
N SER A 438 -31.02 -5.74 -9.56
CA SER A 438 -31.01 -4.55 -8.71
C SER A 438 -31.37 -3.30 -9.52
N LEU A 439 -31.99 -2.31 -8.86
CA LEU A 439 -32.28 -1.02 -9.50
C LEU A 439 -31.00 -0.32 -9.98
N PRO A 440 -31.05 0.49 -11.06
CA PRO A 440 -29.88 1.24 -11.53
C PRO A 440 -29.19 2.03 -10.40
N GLY A 441 -27.86 1.90 -10.31
CA GLY A 441 -27.04 2.55 -9.28
C GLY A 441 -27.03 1.83 -7.92
N ARG A 442 -27.80 0.76 -7.72
CA ARG A 442 -27.76 -0.08 -6.50
C ARG A 442 -26.87 -1.30 -6.73
N ALA A 443 -25.86 -1.47 -5.88
CA ALA A 443 -24.87 -2.54 -5.98
C ALA A 443 -24.21 -2.69 -7.37
N THR A 444 -24.31 -1.67 -8.23
CA THR A 444 -23.71 -1.71 -9.57
C THR A 444 -22.20 -1.66 -9.47
N LYS A 445 -21.53 -2.20 -10.48
CA LYS A 445 -20.10 -1.98 -10.72
C LYS A 445 -19.94 -1.45 -12.13
N CYS A 446 -18.96 -0.59 -12.32
CA CYS A 446 -18.80 0.16 -13.57
C CYS A 446 -17.36 0.10 -14.08
N PHE A 447 -17.21 0.11 -15.39
CA PHE A 447 -15.95 0.48 -16.02
C PHE A 447 -15.78 1.99 -15.94
N HIS A 448 -14.82 2.44 -15.16
CA HIS A 448 -14.43 3.85 -15.02
C HIS A 448 -13.50 4.23 -16.16
N ASN A 449 -13.88 5.22 -16.96
CA ASN A 449 -13.08 5.69 -18.09
C ASN A 449 -11.89 6.50 -17.57
N THR A 450 -10.68 6.01 -17.80
CA THR A 450 -9.47 6.60 -17.21
C THR A 450 -9.16 7.99 -17.74
N ARG A 451 -9.72 8.36 -18.91
CA ARG A 451 -9.61 9.71 -19.49
C ARG A 451 -10.45 10.76 -18.77
N TYR A 452 -11.53 10.36 -18.08
CA TYR A 452 -12.55 11.31 -17.61
C TYR A 452 -12.91 11.16 -16.13
N SER A 453 -12.80 9.99 -15.50
CA SER A 453 -13.13 9.82 -14.08
C SER A 453 -12.14 10.56 -13.17
N VAL A 454 -12.63 11.18 -12.08
CA VAL A 454 -11.80 11.94 -11.12
C VAL A 454 -11.89 11.35 -9.71
N ALA A 455 -13.11 11.10 -9.21
CA ALA A 455 -13.31 10.51 -7.89
C ALA A 455 -14.16 9.25 -8.01
N LEU A 456 -13.68 8.13 -7.49
CA LEU A 456 -14.35 6.85 -7.59
C LEU A 456 -14.99 6.44 -6.26
N HIS A 457 -16.23 5.97 -6.32
CA HIS A 457 -16.86 5.15 -5.30
C HIS A 457 -16.67 3.66 -5.64
N ASN A 458 -16.95 2.77 -4.69
CA ASN A 458 -17.03 1.31 -4.93
C ASN A 458 -17.97 0.93 -6.09
N HIS A 459 -18.97 1.78 -6.38
CA HIS A 459 -20.01 1.48 -7.36
C HIS A 459 -19.89 2.30 -8.64
N TYR A 460 -19.50 3.58 -8.56
CA TYR A 460 -19.56 4.52 -9.68
C TYR A 460 -18.65 5.74 -9.44
N THR A 461 -18.48 6.55 -10.47
CA THR A 461 -17.73 7.78 -10.55
C THR A 461 -18.55 8.90 -9.92
N LEU A 462 -18.00 9.55 -8.90
CA LEU A 462 -18.62 10.67 -8.17
C LEU A 462 -18.36 12.01 -8.86
N LYS A 463 -17.15 12.18 -9.40
CA LYS A 463 -16.71 13.38 -10.12
C LYS A 463 -16.01 12.97 -11.42
N TRP A 464 -16.28 13.69 -12.49
CA TRP A 464 -15.67 13.46 -13.81
C TRP A 464 -15.34 14.79 -14.50
N LEU A 465 -14.51 14.70 -15.54
CA LEU A 465 -14.11 15.81 -16.39
C LEU A 465 -15.11 15.99 -17.56
N PRO A 466 -15.53 17.22 -17.89
CA PRO A 466 -16.36 17.48 -19.08
C PRO A 466 -15.55 17.24 -20.38
N PRO A 467 -16.20 17.15 -21.56
CA PRO A 467 -17.63 17.35 -21.84
C PRO A 467 -18.49 16.06 -21.81
N VAL A 468 -17.96 14.95 -21.31
CA VAL A 468 -18.65 13.65 -21.40
C VAL A 468 -19.90 13.54 -20.54
N CYS A 469 -20.83 12.68 -20.98
CA CYS A 469 -21.91 12.23 -20.12
C CYS A 469 -21.36 11.42 -18.96
N ARG A 470 -22.07 11.37 -17.83
CA ARG A 470 -21.63 10.59 -16.67
C ARG A 470 -21.66 9.09 -16.98
N THR A 471 -22.85 8.51 -17.03
CA THR A 471 -23.06 7.06 -16.98
C THR A 471 -23.71 6.55 -18.26
N ARG A 472 -23.14 5.51 -18.87
CA ARG A 472 -23.84 4.60 -19.79
C ARG A 472 -24.30 3.39 -18.99
N LEU A 473 -25.61 3.24 -18.81
CA LEU A 473 -26.16 1.99 -18.26
C LEU A 473 -26.16 0.94 -19.37
N MET A 474 -25.58 -0.22 -19.08
CA MET A 474 -25.38 -1.31 -20.03
C MET A 474 -26.63 -2.20 -20.08
N GLU A 475 -27.00 -2.59 -21.29
CA GLU A 475 -28.10 -3.51 -21.56
C GLU A 475 -27.75 -4.92 -21.08
N THR A 476 -28.71 -5.59 -20.43
CA THR A 476 -28.53 -6.93 -19.84
C THR A 476 -28.32 -8.01 -20.89
N GLU A 477 -28.54 -7.72 -22.16
CA GLU A 477 -28.25 -8.60 -23.29
C GLU A 477 -26.76 -8.60 -23.66
N LEU A 478 -26.01 -7.55 -23.27
CA LEU A 478 -24.57 -7.42 -23.55
C LEU A 478 -23.72 -7.97 -22.41
N ALA A 479 -24.05 -7.60 -21.17
CA ALA A 479 -23.39 -8.07 -19.97
C ALA A 479 -24.18 -7.69 -18.72
N HIS A 480 -23.94 -8.41 -17.63
CA HIS A 480 -24.41 -8.04 -16.30
C HIS A 480 -23.33 -8.32 -15.25
N MET A 481 -23.47 -7.72 -14.07
CA MET A 481 -22.62 -8.04 -12.93
C MET A 481 -23.25 -9.19 -12.16
N GLN A 482 -22.51 -10.28 -12.01
CA GLN A 482 -22.85 -11.43 -11.19
C GLN A 482 -22.24 -11.24 -9.81
N HIS A 483 -23.08 -11.19 -8.79
CA HIS A 483 -22.68 -11.04 -7.39
C HIS A 483 -22.97 -12.35 -6.66
N TYR A 484 -21.92 -13.12 -6.38
CA TYR A 484 -21.96 -14.41 -5.70
C TYR A 484 -22.05 -14.26 -4.18
N ARG A 485 -23.21 -13.74 -3.76
CA ARG A 485 -23.49 -13.42 -2.37
C ARG A 485 -24.96 -13.62 -2.08
N GLU A 486 -25.23 -14.23 -0.94
CA GLU A 486 -26.56 -14.42 -0.40
C GLU A 486 -27.30 -13.06 -0.23
N PRO A 487 -28.48 -12.88 -0.85
CA PRO A 487 -29.27 -11.66 -0.70
C PRO A 487 -29.62 -11.36 0.76
N ASP A 488 -29.53 -10.09 1.16
CA ASP A 488 -29.88 -9.67 2.52
C ASP A 488 -31.38 -9.86 2.84
N ASN A 489 -32.24 -9.88 1.80
CA ASN A 489 -33.69 -10.10 1.93
C ASN A 489 -34.03 -11.57 1.74
N ASN A 490 -34.99 -12.08 2.52
CA ASN A 490 -35.53 -13.42 2.34
C ASN A 490 -36.17 -13.58 0.95
N TYR A 491 -36.00 -14.76 0.36
CA TYR A 491 -36.58 -15.16 -0.91
C TYR A 491 -37.05 -16.61 -0.85
N THR A 492 -37.91 -17.00 -1.80
CA THR A 492 -38.33 -18.39 -2.02
C THR A 492 -37.83 -18.90 -3.38
N MET A 493 -37.96 -20.19 -3.63
CA MET A 493 -37.56 -20.79 -4.93
C MET A 493 -38.27 -20.14 -6.12
N ASP A 494 -39.51 -19.68 -5.96
CA ASP A 494 -40.26 -18.97 -7.02
C ASP A 494 -39.66 -17.60 -7.39
N ASN A 495 -38.77 -17.06 -6.55
CA ASN A 495 -38.04 -15.82 -6.84
C ASN A 495 -36.74 -16.05 -7.62
N LEU A 496 -36.33 -17.31 -7.77
CA LEU A 496 -35.08 -17.67 -8.40
C LEU A 496 -35.30 -18.08 -9.86
N VAL A 497 -34.30 -17.75 -10.68
CA VAL A 497 -34.16 -18.26 -12.04
C VAL A 497 -32.77 -18.83 -12.21
N GLU A 498 -32.67 -19.89 -12.98
CA GLU A 498 -31.38 -20.45 -13.34
C GLU A 498 -30.71 -19.60 -14.43
N ASP A 499 -29.47 -19.19 -14.19
CA ASP A 499 -28.66 -18.43 -15.12
C ASP A 499 -27.32 -19.14 -15.36
N ARG A 500 -27.24 -19.84 -16.48
CA ARG A 500 -26.05 -20.58 -16.91
C ARG A 500 -25.14 -19.76 -17.83
N SER A 501 -25.24 -18.42 -17.83
CA SER A 501 -24.44 -17.60 -18.75
C SER A 501 -22.93 -17.81 -18.62
N VAL A 502 -22.43 -18.08 -17.42
CA VAL A 502 -21.01 -18.37 -17.18
C VAL A 502 -20.57 -19.72 -17.76
N TRP A 503 -21.49 -20.67 -17.97
CA TRP A 503 -21.18 -22.00 -18.53
C TRP A 503 -20.60 -21.95 -19.94
N LYS A 504 -20.89 -20.88 -20.69
CA LYS A 504 -20.23 -20.60 -21.98
C LYS A 504 -18.70 -20.62 -21.89
N TYR A 505 -18.16 -20.34 -20.70
CA TYR A 505 -16.74 -20.22 -20.43
C TYR A 505 -16.16 -21.40 -19.63
N ALA A 506 -16.99 -22.37 -19.23
CA ALA A 506 -16.64 -23.44 -18.30
C ALA A 506 -15.39 -24.23 -18.71
N THR A 507 -15.32 -24.70 -19.95
CA THR A 507 -14.16 -25.48 -20.44
C THR A 507 -12.85 -24.73 -20.28
N LYS A 508 -12.82 -23.45 -20.68
CA LYS A 508 -11.61 -22.65 -20.62
C LYS A 508 -11.25 -22.28 -19.19
N LEU A 509 -12.26 -21.94 -18.37
CA LEU A 509 -12.06 -21.63 -16.96
C LEU A 509 -11.49 -22.83 -16.19
N ARG A 510 -12.04 -24.04 -16.39
CA ARG A 510 -11.52 -25.28 -15.77
C ARG A 510 -10.05 -25.51 -16.10
N GLN A 511 -9.70 -25.44 -17.38
CA GLN A 511 -8.31 -25.60 -17.84
C GLN A 511 -7.36 -24.60 -17.18
N GLN A 512 -7.79 -23.34 -17.02
CA GLN A 512 -6.96 -22.30 -16.41
C GLN A 512 -6.81 -22.50 -14.90
N VAL A 513 -7.89 -22.84 -14.19
CA VAL A 513 -7.86 -23.11 -12.75
C VAL A 513 -6.99 -24.34 -12.45
N GLU A 514 -7.15 -25.43 -13.20
CA GLU A 514 -6.33 -26.64 -13.08
C GLU A 514 -4.85 -26.34 -13.33
N TYR A 515 -4.54 -25.53 -14.35
CA TYR A 515 -3.18 -25.08 -14.61
C TYR A 515 -2.57 -24.34 -13.40
N VAL A 516 -3.33 -23.44 -12.77
CA VAL A 516 -2.85 -22.71 -11.59
C VAL A 516 -2.55 -23.67 -10.44
N TRP A 517 -3.43 -24.63 -10.16
CA TRP A 517 -3.21 -25.63 -9.10
C TRP A 517 -1.91 -26.41 -9.31
N LEU A 518 -1.69 -26.94 -10.51
CA LEU A 518 -0.48 -27.71 -10.83
C LEU A 518 0.81 -26.89 -10.67
N HIS A 519 0.79 -25.60 -11.01
CA HIS A 519 2.00 -24.77 -10.98
C HIS A 519 2.19 -23.99 -9.68
N MET A 520 1.19 -23.97 -8.79
CA MET A 520 1.31 -23.35 -7.47
C MET A 520 2.06 -24.29 -6.50
N GLU A 521 1.88 -25.60 -6.64
CA GLU A 521 2.57 -26.62 -5.84
C GLU A 521 4.08 -26.61 -6.11
N ASP A 522 4.50 -26.70 -7.38
CA ASP A 522 5.91 -26.62 -7.80
C ASP A 522 6.59 -25.32 -7.33
N ALA A 523 5.87 -24.20 -7.38
CA ALA A 523 6.38 -22.90 -6.98
C ALA A 523 6.50 -22.77 -5.45
N ASN A 524 5.70 -23.50 -4.67
CA ASN A 524 5.83 -23.53 -3.22
C ASN A 524 7.04 -24.37 -2.80
N GLU A 525 7.26 -25.52 -3.46
CA GLU A 525 8.44 -26.36 -3.20
C GLU A 525 9.74 -25.61 -3.53
N GLN A 526 9.77 -24.85 -4.63
CA GLN A 526 10.92 -24.01 -4.97
C GLN A 526 11.17 -22.91 -3.94
N MET A 527 10.12 -22.27 -3.44
CA MET A 527 10.23 -21.19 -2.45
C MET A 527 10.70 -21.72 -1.09
N GLU A 528 10.17 -22.86 -0.63
CA GLU A 528 10.67 -23.51 0.59
C GLU A 528 12.15 -23.91 0.46
N LEU A 529 12.56 -24.34 -0.74
CA LEU A 529 13.96 -24.66 -1.03
C LEU A 529 14.85 -23.40 -1.05
N GLU A 530 14.36 -22.28 -1.58
CA GLU A 530 15.08 -20.99 -1.60
C GLU A 530 15.21 -20.40 -0.20
N GLU A 531 14.15 -20.45 0.62
CA GLU A 531 14.17 -19.98 2.01
C GLU A 531 15.11 -20.84 2.86
N GLN A 532 15.13 -22.16 2.66
CA GLN A 532 16.10 -23.04 3.29
C GLN A 532 17.54 -22.74 2.88
N LYS A 533 17.78 -22.42 1.60
CA LYS A 533 19.12 -22.02 1.13
C LYS A 533 19.56 -20.70 1.74
N ALA A 534 18.69 -19.69 1.75
CA ALA A 534 18.99 -18.40 2.36
C ALA A 534 19.29 -18.54 3.87
N LEU A 535 18.53 -19.38 4.59
CA LEU A 535 18.79 -19.65 5.99
C LEU A 535 20.13 -20.40 6.18
N HIS A 536 20.47 -21.33 5.30
CA HIS A 536 21.75 -22.03 5.34
C HIS A 536 22.94 -21.08 5.09
N GLU A 537 22.83 -20.19 4.10
CA GLU A 537 23.83 -19.17 3.81
C GLU A 537 24.05 -18.23 5.01
N LEU A 538 22.98 -17.78 5.68
CA LEU A 538 23.08 -16.96 6.89
C LEU A 538 23.80 -17.69 8.04
N VAL A 539 23.51 -18.98 8.23
CA VAL A 539 24.16 -19.79 9.27
C VAL A 539 25.65 -20.01 8.95
N GLU A 540 26.00 -20.18 7.67
CA GLU A 540 27.41 -20.26 7.24
C GLU A 540 28.15 -18.94 7.46
N GLU A 541 27.53 -17.80 7.16
CA GLU A 541 28.11 -16.47 7.41
C GLU A 541 28.34 -16.21 8.91
N GLU A 542 27.39 -16.57 9.78
CA GLU A 542 27.56 -16.47 11.24
C GLU A 542 28.71 -17.36 11.73
N ALA A 543 28.82 -18.60 11.23
CA ALA A 543 29.88 -19.52 11.60
C ALA A 543 31.28 -19.07 11.13
N GLU A 544 31.37 -18.39 9.98
CA GLU A 544 32.62 -17.78 9.51
C GLU A 544 33.02 -16.57 10.34
N GLN A 545 32.06 -15.74 10.78
CA GLN A 545 32.31 -14.63 11.68
C GLN A 545 32.85 -15.09 13.05
N GLU A 546 32.22 -16.12 13.65
CA GLU A 546 32.67 -16.67 14.93
C GLU A 546 34.11 -17.22 14.86
N LYS A 547 34.47 -17.92 13.77
CA LYS A 547 35.84 -18.41 13.57
C LYS A 547 36.86 -17.30 13.42
N MET A 548 36.51 -16.22 12.72
CA MET A 548 37.39 -15.06 12.60
C MET A 548 37.62 -14.37 13.95
N GLU A 549 36.61 -14.32 14.81
CA GLU A 549 36.74 -13.76 16.16
C GLU A 549 37.65 -14.65 17.04
N GLU A 550 37.52 -15.97 16.96
CA GLU A 550 38.40 -16.91 17.68
C GLU A 550 39.85 -16.84 17.20
N GLU A 551 40.12 -16.76 15.89
CA GLU A 551 41.48 -16.62 15.35
C GLU A 551 42.15 -15.31 15.78
N VAL A 552 41.39 -14.20 15.80
CA VAL A 552 41.89 -12.91 16.28
C VAL A 552 42.18 -12.95 17.79
N GLU A 553 41.36 -13.65 18.57
CA GLU A 553 41.59 -13.82 20.00
C GLU A 553 42.81 -14.70 20.28
N GLU A 554 43.01 -15.78 19.52
CA GLU A 554 44.18 -16.67 19.64
C GLU A 554 45.49 -15.99 19.21
N GLU A 555 45.48 -15.22 18.12
CA GLU A 555 46.64 -14.40 17.71
C GLU A 555 46.99 -13.35 18.76
N SER A 556 45.98 -12.77 19.42
CA SER A 556 46.19 -11.79 20.50
C SER A 556 46.83 -12.40 21.75
N GLN A 557 46.52 -13.68 22.04
CA GLN A 557 47.08 -14.42 23.17
C GLN A 557 48.51 -14.90 22.89
N ILE A 558 48.81 -15.32 21.65
CA ILE A 558 50.16 -15.71 21.22
C ILE A 558 51.10 -14.49 21.20
N ALA A 559 50.60 -13.31 20.86
CA ALA A 559 51.39 -12.07 20.89
C ALA A 559 51.70 -11.56 22.32
N GLN A 560 51.05 -12.12 23.35
CA GLN A 560 51.25 -11.76 24.76
C GLN A 560 52.10 -12.76 25.55
N SER A 561 52.48 -13.91 24.96
CA SER A 561 53.45 -14.88 25.51
C SER A 561 54.85 -14.65 24.93
#